data_AF-Q74C26-F1
#
_entry.id   AF-Q74C26-F1
#
_cell.length_a   1.000
_cell.length_b   1.000
_cell.length_c   1.000
_cell.angle_alpha   90.00
_cell.angle_beta   90.00
_cell.angle_gamma   90.00
#
_symmetry.space_group_name_H-M   'P 1'
#
loop_
_entity.id
_entity.type
_entity.pdbx_description
1 polymer ?
#
loop_
_entity_poly.entity_id
_entity_poly.type
_entity_poly.pdbx_seq_one_letter_code
_entity_poly.pdbx_strand_id
1 'polypeptide(L)'
;MLKQQAKQFTILCKLIDIILIYIAFAAAYEIRSKIGNIGDFYHYLWVLLVIIPVWHLLLSKYGMYASTRTHSIPKLISDLVKVHIIGGVITASLIYFIEPGGFRRILFGIFILL
;
A
#
# COMPACT_ATOMS: atom_id res chain seq x y z
N MET A 1 20.06 -4.54 24.90
CA MET A 1 18.77 -3.84 25.04
C MET A 1 18.37 -3.03 23.81
N LEU A 2 19.24 -2.17 23.24
CA LEU A 2 18.91 -1.33 22.07
C LEU A 2 18.45 -2.12 20.81
N LYS A 3 19.02 -3.29 20.53
CA LYS A 3 18.63 -4.13 19.37
C LYS A 3 17.22 -4.71 19.49
N GLN A 4 16.76 -5.01 20.71
CA GLN A 4 15.44 -5.60 20.94
C GLN A 4 14.34 -4.55 20.82
N GLN A 5 14.59 -3.34 21.30
CA GLN A 5 13.71 -2.17 21.10
C GLN A 5 13.60 -1.79 19.62
N ALA A 6 14.70 -1.83 18.86
CA ALA A 6 14.68 -1.58 17.42
C ALA A 6 13.77 -2.59 16.69
N LYS A 7 13.84 -3.88 17.03
CA LYS A 7 12.97 -4.92 16.44
C LYS A 7 11.49 -4.67 16.75
N GLN A 8 11.16 -4.28 17.98
CA GLN A 8 9.78 -3.97 18.37
C GLN A 8 9.23 -2.76 17.59
N PHE A 9 10.05 -1.72 17.43
CA PHE A 9 9.69 -0.55 16.64
C PHE A 9 9.45 -0.89 15.17
N THR A 10 10.31 -1.71 14.57
CA THR A 10 10.12 -2.21 13.19
C THR A 10 8.79 -2.94 13.04
N ILE A 11 8.42 -3.81 13.99
CA ILE A 11 7.13 -4.52 13.96
C ILE A 11 5.97 -3.54 14.03
N LEU A 12 6.06 -2.54 14.92
CA LEU A 12 5.04 -1.51 15.06
C LEU A 12 4.86 -0.71 13.76
N CYS A 13 5.95 -0.27 13.12
CA CYS A 13 5.90 0.42 11.82
C CYS A 13 5.21 -0.43 10.75
N LYS A 14 5.53 -1.73 10.68
CA LYS A 14 4.90 -2.65 9.73
C LYS A 14 3.39 -2.78 9.96
N LEU A 15 2.94 -2.82 11.21
CA LEU A 15 1.52 -2.86 11.56
C LEU A 15 0.83 -1.54 11.22
N ILE A 16 1.46 -0.40 11.51
CA ILE A 16 0.96 0.92 11.14
C ILE A 16 0.78 1.02 9.62
N ASP A 17 1.76 0.57 8.83
CA ASP A 17 1.66 0.60 7.37
C ASP A 17 0.51 -0.26 6.85
N ILE A 18 0.26 -1.44 7.42
CA ILE A 18 -0.88 -2.28 7.05
C ILE A 18 -2.20 -1.55 7.34
N ILE A 19 -2.31 -0.90 8.50
CA ILE A 19 -3.48 -0.11 8.87
C ILE A 19 -3.65 1.08 7.93
N LEU A 20 -2.56 1.78 7.58
CA LEU A 20 -2.59 2.90 6.65
C LEU A 20 -3.02 2.46 5.25
N ILE A 21 -2.54 1.32 4.75
CA ILE A 21 -2.99 0.74 3.47
C ILE A 21 -4.50 0.47 3.51
N TYR A 22 -4.99 -0.13 4.60
CA TYR A 22 -6.42 -0.37 4.76
C TYR A 22 -7.23 0.93 4.78
N ILE A 23 -6.79 1.93 5.55
CA ILE A 23 -7.45 3.24 5.63
C ILE A 23 -7.44 3.95 4.28
N ALA A 24 -6.32 3.96 3.57
CA ALA A 24 -6.20 4.54 2.23
C ALA A 24 -7.14 3.85 1.24
N PHE A 25 -7.24 2.51 1.30
CA PHE A 25 -8.17 1.76 0.46
C PHE A 25 -9.64 2.05 0.77
N ALA A 26 -10.00 2.09 2.06
CA ALA A 26 -11.35 2.47 2.49
C ALA A 26 -11.70 3.91 2.08
N ALA A 27 -10.76 4.84 2.24
CA ALA A 27 -10.92 6.22 1.78
C ALA A 27 -11.08 6.31 0.27
N ALA A 28 -10.29 5.55 -0.51
CA ALA A 28 -10.43 5.47 -1.96
C ALA A 28 -11.82 4.95 -2.37
N TYR A 29 -12.33 3.95 -1.67
CA TYR A 29 -13.68 3.42 -1.88
C TYR A 29 -14.75 4.47 -1.59
N GLU A 30 -14.68 5.17 -0.45
CA GLU A 30 -15.63 6.22 -0.08
C GLU A 30 -15.61 7.42 -1.05
N ILE A 31 -14.42 7.81 -1.54
CA ILE A 31 -14.33 8.85 -2.58
C ILE A 31 -14.99 8.36 -3.87
N ARG A 32 -14.71 7.11 -4.26
CA ARG A 32 -15.24 6.56 -5.51
C ARG A 32 -16.75 6.31 -5.44
N SER A 33 -17.29 5.90 -4.30
CA SER A 33 -18.72 5.62 -4.09
C SER A 33 -19.56 6.89 -4.26
N LYS A 34 -19.03 8.04 -3.84
CA LYS A 34 -19.65 9.37 -4.04
C LYS A 34 -19.71 9.78 -5.51
N ILE A 35 -18.78 9.31 -6.35
CA ILE A 35 -18.74 9.60 -7.79
C ILE A 35 -19.69 8.67 -8.58
N GLY A 36 -20.09 7.52 -8.02
CA GLY A 36 -21.10 6.65 -8.60
C GLY A 36 -21.10 5.24 -8.01
N ASN A 37 -22.09 4.43 -8.39
CA ASN A 37 -22.29 3.10 -7.82
C ASN A 37 -21.15 2.13 -8.24
N ILE A 38 -20.40 1.65 -7.25
CA ILE A 38 -19.29 0.72 -7.41
C ILE A 38 -19.58 -0.67 -6.85
N GLY A 39 -20.79 -0.97 -6.42
CA GLY A 39 -21.11 -2.26 -5.78
C GLY A 39 -20.68 -2.28 -4.32
N ASP A 40 -20.57 -3.48 -3.76
CA ASP A 40 -20.30 -3.69 -2.33
C ASP A 40 -18.79 -3.61 -2.01
N PHE A 41 -18.45 -3.02 -0.87
CA PHE A 41 -17.09 -2.92 -0.35
C PHE A 41 -16.43 -4.30 -0.18
N TYR A 42 -17.20 -5.29 0.28
CA TYR A 42 -16.70 -6.64 0.52
C TYR A 42 -16.19 -7.32 -0.75
N HIS A 43 -16.74 -6.97 -1.91
CA HIS A 43 -16.27 -7.48 -3.21
C HIS A 43 -14.82 -7.05 -3.51
N TYR A 44 -14.35 -5.94 -2.94
CA TYR A 44 -13.02 -5.40 -3.21
C TYR A 44 -11.96 -5.78 -2.17
N LEU A 45 -12.34 -6.39 -1.04
CA LEU A 45 -11.42 -6.72 0.05
C LEU A 45 -10.32 -7.71 -0.35
N TRP A 46 -10.59 -8.60 -1.31
CA TRP A 46 -9.59 -9.56 -1.79
C TRP A 46 -8.35 -8.86 -2.37
N VAL A 47 -8.51 -7.63 -2.89
CA VAL A 47 -7.41 -6.85 -3.45
C VAL A 47 -6.37 -6.47 -2.38
N LEU A 48 -6.78 -6.33 -1.12
CA LEU A 48 -5.86 -6.10 -0.01
C LEU A 48 -4.89 -7.27 0.19
N LEU A 49 -5.31 -8.51 -0.14
CA LEU A 49 -4.43 -9.68 -0.10
C LEU A 49 -3.30 -9.59 -1.13
N VAL A 50 -3.46 -8.77 -2.18
CA VAL A 50 -2.43 -8.50 -3.18
C VAL A 50 -1.62 -7.25 -2.80
N ILE A 51 -2.30 -6.18 -2.39
CA ILE A 51 -1.65 -4.89 -2.05
C ILE A 51 -0.71 -5.02 -0.86
N ILE A 52 -1.19 -5.60 0.26
CA ILE A 52 -0.44 -5.67 1.51
C ILE A 52 0.92 -6.36 1.33
N PRO A 53 1.02 -7.59 0.76
CA PRO A 53 2.32 -8.23 0.60
C PRO A 53 3.23 -7.46 -0.35
N VAL A 54 2.69 -6.88 -1.43
CA VAL A 54 3.50 -6.09 -2.39
C VAL A 54 4.09 -4.86 -1.72
N TRP A 55 3.28 -4.07 -1.00
CA TRP A 55 3.77 -2.90 -0.28
C TRP A 55 4.76 -3.29 0.80
N HIS A 56 4.48 -4.35 1.57
CA HIS A 56 5.38 -4.82 2.62
C HIS A 56 6.76 -5.22 2.09
N LEU A 57 6.78 -5.95 0.97
CA LEU A 57 8.02 -6.37 0.31
C LEU A 57 8.79 -5.16 -0.22
N LEU A 58 8.11 -4.20 -0.86
CA LEU A 58 8.76 -3.02 -1.42
C LEU A 58 9.28 -2.08 -0.33
N LEU A 59 8.50 -1.77 0.70
CA LEU A 59 8.92 -0.95 1.84
C LEU A 59 10.13 -1.58 2.55
N SER A 60 10.14 -2.91 2.70
CA SER A 60 11.30 -3.63 3.22
C SER A 60 12.51 -3.53 2.29
N LYS A 61 12.33 -3.73 0.97
CA LYS A 61 13.39 -3.68 -0.04
C LYS A 61 14.06 -2.30 -0.12
N TYR A 62 13.27 -1.24 -0.01
CA TYR A 62 13.76 0.15 -0.03
C TYR A 62 14.25 0.63 1.34
N GLY A 63 14.32 -0.25 2.34
CA GLY A 63 14.93 0.05 3.64
C GLY A 63 14.09 0.96 4.54
N MET A 64 12.78 1.10 4.29
CA MET A 64 11.89 1.95 5.10
C MET A 64 11.77 1.47 6.55
N TYR A 65 12.03 0.18 6.78
CA TYR A 65 12.04 -0.42 8.11
C TYR A 65 13.44 -0.54 8.73
N ALA A 66 14.49 -0.16 8.01
CA ALA A 66 15.85 -0.18 8.51
C ALA A 66 16.10 1.03 9.43
N SER A 67 17.13 0.95 10.28
CA SER A 67 17.47 2.04 11.19
C SER A 67 17.79 3.32 10.40
N THR A 68 16.95 4.34 10.57
CA THR A 68 16.92 5.63 9.86
C THR A 68 18.12 6.54 10.08
N ARG A 69 19.20 6.05 10.70
CA ARG A 69 20.35 6.84 11.16
C ARG A 69 21.15 7.51 10.02
N THR A 70 20.84 7.22 8.75
CA THR A 70 21.60 7.68 7.58
C THR A 70 20.75 8.10 6.37
N HIS A 71 19.42 8.06 6.44
CA HIS A 71 18.59 8.43 5.29
C HIS A 71 18.27 9.93 5.29
N SER A 72 18.65 10.62 4.22
CA SER A 72 18.21 11.99 3.99
C SER A 72 16.72 12.00 3.62
N ILE A 73 15.99 13.04 4.04
CA ILE A 73 14.56 13.22 3.72
C ILE A 73 14.27 13.10 2.20
N PRO A 74 15.08 13.68 1.29
CA PRO A 74 14.85 13.53 -0.14
C PRO A 74 14.95 12.08 -0.63
N LYS A 75 15.88 11.30 -0.05
CA LYS A 75 16.02 9.88 -0.36
C LYS A 75 14.79 9.09 0.10
N LEU A 76 14.28 9.39 1.29
CA LEU A 76 13.06 8.79 1.82
C LEU A 76 11.87 9.02 0.87
N ILE A 77 11.65 10.28 0.45
CA ILE A 77 10.57 10.62 -0.48
C ILE A 77 10.75 9.91 -1.82
N SER A 78 11.96 9.94 -2.38
CA SER A 78 12.25 9.26 -3.66
C SER A 78 11.98 7.75 -3.59
N ASP A 79 12.41 7.10 -2.51
CA ASP A 79 12.21 5.66 -2.35
C ASP A 79 10.72 5.34 -2.09
N LEU A 80 9.97 6.21 -1.39
CA LEU A 80 8.52 6.07 -1.23
C LEU A 80 7.76 6.21 -2.57
N VAL A 81 8.16 7.16 -3.41
CA VAL A 81 7.59 7.33 -4.76
C VAL A 81 7.86 6.07 -5.61
N LYS A 82 9.06 5.50 -5.54
CA LYS A 82 9.37 4.23 -6.22
C LYS A 82 8.48 3.08 -5.73
N VAL A 83 8.23 2.99 -4.42
CA VAL A 83 7.32 2.00 -3.85
C VAL A 83 5.92 2.14 -4.43
N HIS A 84 5.38 3.36 -4.54
CA HIS A 84 4.04 3.58 -5.10
C HIS A 84 3.97 3.27 -6.58
N ILE A 85 4.96 3.69 -7.37
CA ILE A 85 4.99 3.43 -8.82
C ILE A 85 5.12 1.92 -9.08
N ILE A 86 6.12 1.27 -8.49
CA ILE A 86 6.40 -0.14 -8.73
C ILE A 86 5.28 -1.00 -8.12
N GLY A 87 4.85 -0.67 -6.90
CA GLY A 87 3.75 -1.34 -6.22
C GLY A 87 2.47 -1.23 -7.03
N GLY A 88 2.14 -0.04 -7.51
CA GLY A 88 0.97 0.21 -8.35
C GLY A 88 0.99 -0.59 -9.65
N VAL A 89 2.13 -0.68 -10.33
CA VAL A 89 2.25 -1.50 -11.55
C VAL A 89 2.09 -2.99 -11.24
N ILE A 90 2.75 -3.49 -10.19
CA ILE A 90 2.68 -4.91 -9.81
C ILE A 90 1.24 -5.28 -9.43
N THR A 91 0.60 -4.52 -8.54
CA THR A 91 -0.75 -4.84 -8.07
C THR A 91 -1.77 -4.64 -9.17
N ALA A 92 -1.69 -3.59 -10.00
CA ALA A 92 -2.56 -3.45 -11.17
C ALA A 92 -2.48 -4.66 -12.10
N SER A 93 -1.26 -5.14 -12.37
CA SER A 93 -1.04 -6.31 -13.22
C SER A 93 -1.65 -7.58 -12.62
N LEU A 94 -1.43 -7.81 -11.33
CA LEU A 94 -1.97 -8.98 -10.62
C LEU A 94 -3.50 -8.94 -10.53
N ILE A 95 -4.07 -7.78 -10.21
CA ILE A 95 -5.53 -7.62 -10.12
C ILE A 95 -6.16 -7.86 -11.49
N TYR A 96 -5.60 -7.28 -12.55
CA TYR A 96 -6.10 -7.47 -13.91
C TYR A 96 -5.96 -8.92 -14.39
N PHE A 97 -4.92 -9.63 -13.95
CA PHE A 97 -4.74 -11.04 -14.25
C PHE A 97 -5.80 -11.91 -13.55
N ILE A 98 -6.11 -11.61 -12.29
CA ILE A 98 -7.07 -12.40 -11.48
C ILE A 98 -8.52 -12.08 -11.89
N GLU A 99 -8.86 -10.81 -12.10
CA GLU A 99 -10.22 -10.37 -12.41
C GLU A 99 -10.23 -9.33 -13.55
N PRO A 100 -10.08 -9.78 -14.82
CA PRO A 100 -9.93 -8.88 -15.97
C PRO A 100 -11.10 -7.91 -16.20
N GLY A 101 -12.30 -8.27 -15.75
CA GLY A 101 -13.55 -7.53 -16.02
C GLY A 101 -14.24 -6.90 -14.81
N GLY A 102 -13.87 -7.27 -13.59
CA GLY A 102 -14.62 -6.89 -12.38
C GLY A 102 -14.07 -5.69 -11.62
N PHE A 103 -12.75 -5.47 -11.63
CA PHE A 103 -12.16 -4.43 -10.81
C PHE A 103 -12.26 -3.02 -11.44
N ARG A 104 -12.84 -2.08 -10.68
CA ARG A 104 -13.00 -0.68 -11.11
C ARG A 104 -11.64 0.04 -11.14
N ARG A 105 -11.08 0.24 -12.33
CA ARG A 105 -9.78 0.93 -12.53
C ARG A 105 -9.65 2.29 -11.83
N ILE A 106 -10.75 3.05 -11.75
CA ILE A 106 -10.78 4.36 -11.09
C ILE A 106 -10.58 4.23 -9.57
N LEU A 107 -11.14 3.18 -8.93
CA LEU A 107 -10.93 2.92 -7.50
C LEU A 107 -9.45 2.72 -7.21
N PHE A 108 -8.80 1.91 -8.03
CA PHE A 108 -7.36 1.69 -7.94
C PHE A 108 -6.54 2.96 -8.13
N GLY A 109 -6.89 3.77 -9.14
CA GLY A 109 -6.22 5.04 -9.40
C GLY A 109 -6.29 5.98 -8.20
N ILE A 110 -7.45 6.08 -7.55
CA ILE A 110 -7.62 6.88 -6.33
C ILE A 110 -6.78 6.31 -5.18
N PHE A 111 -6.77 4.98 -5.01
CA PHE A 111 -5.95 4.32 -3.99
C PHE A 111 -4.46 4.63 -4.14
N ILE A 112 -3.91 4.61 -5.35
CA ILE A 112 -2.48 4.90 -5.59
C ILE A 112 -2.11 6.37 -5.30
N LEU A 113 -3.09 7.28 -5.35
CA LEU A 113 -2.89 8.71 -5.06
C LEU A 113 -2.97 9.05 -3.57
N LEU A 114 -3.55 8.18 -2.74
CA LEU A 114 -3.67 8.34 -1.30
C LEU A 114 -2.48 7.72 -0.57
#